data_AF-A0A7J3P515-F1
#
_entry.id   AF-A0A7J3P515-F1
#
_cell.length_a   1.000
_cell.length_b   1.000
_cell.length_c   1.000
_cell.angle_alpha   90.00
_cell.angle_beta   90.00
_cell.angle_gamma   90.00
#
_symmetry.space_group_name_H-M   'P 1'
#
loop_
_entity.id
_entity.type
_entity.pdbx_description
1 polymer ?
#
loop_
_entity_poly.entity_id
_entity_poly.type
_entity_poly.pdbx_seq_one_letter_code
_entity_poly.pdbx_strand_id
1 'polypeptide(L)'
;MVEDQMSGERKRVIIRRRPVEGQEEQEPSAPLDPSQLRGTVLEPQPQEQPQTEQTTDVELEAALRRAREVYDEAVQRYNEFVSRLERLRERDRSVQSAYMKSEEVFRLAVVKRKLDELNAERSALLTAAGPVEQRLTQAIADLESVVSDLEQMLFDRLVDLEELNAMRGSGVAVNDSDVRIVEEECNRIRSEIARTRSRIDELRKKVEVLRSLPRTIYKITTHSELAEEYYRQLKSQRNIDEAKLEEHVKKIMQEEQVPWEYAVLYLYKRLMKRVERPQ
;
A
#
# COMPACT_ATOMS: atom_id res chain seq x y z
N MET A 1 -25.68 25.41 -34.98
CA MET A 1 -25.32 24.78 -36.27
C MET A 1 -24.46 25.76 -37.03
N VAL A 2 -23.14 25.60 -36.97
CA VAL A 2 -22.22 25.90 -38.09
C VAL A 2 -21.06 24.92 -37.88
N GLU A 3 -21.05 23.86 -38.68
CA GLU A 3 -19.89 22.99 -38.88
C GLU A 3 -18.90 23.75 -39.75
N ASP A 4 -17.61 23.66 -39.42
CA ASP A 4 -16.56 23.97 -40.38
C ASP A 4 -15.47 22.88 -40.27
N GLN A 5 -15.51 21.97 -41.23
CA GLN A 5 -14.45 21.04 -41.56
C GLN A 5 -13.60 21.69 -42.65
N MET A 6 -12.29 21.79 -42.46
CA MET A 6 -11.27 21.66 -43.52
C MET A 6 -9.91 21.57 -42.80
N SER A 7 -9.23 20.42 -42.80
CA SER A 7 -8.38 19.92 -43.90
C SER A 7 -6.96 20.51 -43.88
N GLY A 8 -5.99 19.61 -43.67
CA GLY A 8 -4.68 19.63 -44.33
C GLY A 8 -3.61 20.59 -43.80
N GLU A 9 -2.52 20.04 -43.24
CA GLU A 9 -1.23 19.94 -43.95
C GLU A 9 -0.10 19.51 -42.99
N ARG A 10 0.40 18.28 -43.18
CA ARG A 10 1.62 17.78 -42.55
C ARG A 10 2.83 18.35 -43.29
N LYS A 11 3.59 19.24 -42.63
CA LYS A 11 4.84 19.79 -43.17
C LYS A 11 5.94 18.71 -43.16
N ARG A 12 6.34 18.26 -44.35
CA ARG A 12 7.54 17.45 -44.61
C ARG A 12 8.78 18.36 -44.48
N VAL A 13 9.75 17.96 -43.66
CA VAL A 13 11.09 18.58 -43.62
C VAL A 13 11.98 17.79 -44.58
N ILE A 14 12.44 18.43 -45.66
CA ILE A 14 13.41 17.90 -46.62
C ILE A 14 14.72 18.69 -46.49
N ILE A 15 15.80 17.91 -46.45
CA ILE A 15 17.20 18.21 -46.18
C ILE A 15 17.82 19.20 -47.19
N ARG A 16 18.72 20.08 -46.72
CA ARG A 16 19.74 20.71 -47.58
C ARG A 16 21.14 20.39 -47.06
N ARG A 17 21.80 19.43 -47.73
CA ARG A 17 23.28 19.29 -47.73
C ARG A 17 23.87 20.48 -48.50
N ARG A 18 24.95 21.06 -48.00
CA ARG A 18 25.86 21.87 -48.81
C ARG A 18 27.18 21.12 -49.04
N PRO A 19 27.82 21.29 -50.20
CA PRO A 19 28.96 20.50 -50.65
C PRO A 19 30.32 21.22 -50.42
N VAL A 20 31.38 20.39 -50.29
CA VAL A 20 32.73 20.55 -50.89
C VAL A 20 33.60 21.68 -50.28
N GLU A 21 34.91 21.60 -50.02
CA GLU A 21 36.09 21.02 -50.69
C GLU A 21 37.27 21.07 -49.67
N GLY A 22 38.27 20.19 -49.81
CA GLY A 22 39.49 20.25 -49.00
C GLY A 22 40.33 18.99 -49.11
N GLN A 23 40.92 18.79 -50.28
CA GLN A 23 41.94 17.77 -50.57
C GLN A 23 43.22 18.05 -49.77
N GLU A 24 43.78 17.01 -49.15
CA GLU A 24 45.23 16.76 -49.24
C GLU A 24 45.42 15.28 -49.58
N GLU A 25 46.02 15.06 -50.74
CA GLU A 25 46.47 13.79 -51.29
C GLU A 25 47.80 13.40 -50.63
N GLN A 26 47.97 12.12 -50.30
CA GLN A 26 49.28 11.48 -50.35
C GLN A 26 49.11 9.98 -50.71
N GLU A 27 49.77 9.61 -51.82
CA GLU A 27 49.80 8.34 -52.55
C GLU A 27 50.54 7.20 -51.78
N PRO A 28 50.82 6.01 -52.41
CA PRO A 28 49.90 4.98 -52.84
C PRO A 28 50.27 3.61 -52.25
N SER A 29 49.37 2.65 -52.48
CA SER A 29 49.43 1.25 -52.05
C SER A 29 50.63 0.48 -52.62
N ALA A 30 51.36 -0.24 -51.76
CA ALA A 30 52.28 -1.30 -52.17
C ALA A 30 51.50 -2.61 -52.47
N PRO A 31 51.97 -3.43 -53.42
CA PRO A 31 51.21 -4.57 -53.93
C PRO A 31 51.18 -5.76 -52.95
N LEU A 32 50.05 -6.45 -52.92
CA LEU A 32 49.83 -7.70 -52.18
C LEU A 32 50.74 -8.81 -52.71
N ASP A 33 51.56 -9.39 -51.84
CA ASP A 33 52.39 -10.58 -52.11
C ASP A 33 51.52 -11.86 -51.96
N PRO A 34 51.32 -12.66 -53.03
CA PRO A 34 50.44 -13.83 -53.00
C PRO A 34 51.06 -15.10 -52.39
N SER A 35 52.10 -14.99 -51.57
CA SER A 35 52.89 -16.15 -51.13
C SER A 35 52.71 -16.59 -49.66
N GLN A 36 51.73 -16.05 -48.92
CA GLN A 36 51.49 -16.44 -47.51
C GLN A 36 50.25 -17.32 -47.25
N LEU A 37 49.81 -18.08 -48.26
CA LEU A 37 48.89 -19.20 -48.05
C LEU A 37 49.65 -20.43 -47.51
N ARG A 38 49.83 -20.53 -46.19
CA ARG A 38 49.93 -21.81 -45.45
C ARG A 38 50.10 -21.54 -43.96
N GLY A 39 49.12 -21.98 -43.18
CA GLY A 39 49.23 -22.01 -41.72
C GLY A 39 47.95 -21.63 -41.00
N THR A 40 46.84 -22.30 -41.32
CA THR A 40 45.67 -22.39 -40.46
C THR A 40 46.09 -23.01 -39.12
N VAL A 41 46.29 -22.18 -38.10
CA VAL A 41 46.07 -22.57 -36.72
C VAL A 41 44.94 -21.68 -36.24
N LEU A 42 43.73 -22.24 -36.26
CA LEU A 42 42.59 -21.68 -35.54
C LEU A 42 42.99 -21.65 -34.06
N GLU A 43 43.32 -20.47 -33.55
CA GLU A 43 43.25 -20.20 -32.13
C GLU A 43 41.83 -20.53 -31.67
N PRO A 44 41.64 -21.43 -30.68
CA PRO A 44 40.33 -21.60 -30.09
C PRO A 44 40.00 -20.29 -29.37
N GLN A 45 39.01 -19.56 -29.89
CA GLN A 45 38.34 -18.51 -29.12
C GLN A 45 37.93 -19.11 -27.76
N PRO A 46 38.17 -18.42 -26.64
CA PRO A 46 37.63 -18.84 -25.37
C PRO A 46 36.11 -18.92 -25.51
N GLN A 47 35.53 -20.06 -25.14
CA GLN A 47 34.10 -20.21 -25.01
C GLN A 47 33.58 -19.14 -24.03
N GLU A 48 32.76 -18.21 -24.52
CA GLU A 48 31.95 -17.34 -23.68
C GLU A 48 30.81 -18.17 -23.07
N GLN A 49 30.99 -18.60 -21.83
CA GLN A 49 29.94 -18.88 -20.84
C GLN A 49 30.41 -18.18 -19.55
N PRO A 50 29.60 -17.58 -18.64
CA PRO A 50 28.16 -17.33 -18.56
C PRO A 50 27.85 -15.86 -18.11
N GLN A 51 27.70 -14.89 -19.01
CA GLN A 51 27.42 -13.50 -18.59
C GLN A 51 25.93 -13.24 -18.33
N THR A 52 25.04 -14.00 -18.97
CA THR A 52 23.57 -13.81 -18.94
C THR A 52 22.89 -14.33 -17.67
N GLU A 53 23.51 -15.27 -16.93
CA GLU A 53 22.94 -15.81 -15.69
C GLU A 53 23.19 -14.88 -14.49
N GLN A 54 24.36 -14.22 -14.43
CA GLN A 54 24.70 -13.34 -13.31
C GLN A 54 23.94 -12.01 -13.35
N THR A 55 23.58 -11.51 -14.53
CA THR A 55 22.86 -10.24 -14.67
C THR A 55 21.42 -10.33 -14.22
N THR A 56 20.71 -11.42 -14.56
CA THR A 56 19.29 -11.58 -14.20
C THR A 56 19.07 -11.83 -12.71
N ASP A 57 19.97 -12.55 -12.03
CA ASP A 57 19.82 -12.78 -10.59
C ASP A 57 20.01 -11.48 -9.81
N VAL A 58 20.93 -10.61 -10.26
CA VAL A 58 21.11 -9.26 -9.70
C VAL A 58 19.89 -8.38 -9.94
N GLU A 59 19.31 -8.41 -11.15
CA GLU A 59 18.09 -7.66 -11.49
C GLU A 59 16.87 -8.16 -10.70
N LEU A 60 16.73 -9.48 -10.56
CA LEU A 60 15.69 -10.11 -9.76
C LEU A 60 15.81 -9.66 -8.30
N GLU A 61 16.98 -9.82 -7.67
CA GLU A 61 17.20 -9.40 -6.29
C GLU A 61 16.95 -7.90 -6.09
N ALA A 62 17.34 -7.06 -7.04
CA ALA A 62 17.06 -5.63 -6.99
C ALA A 62 15.55 -5.32 -7.03
N ALA A 63 14.79 -6.00 -7.90
CA ALA A 63 13.34 -5.88 -7.97
C ALA A 63 12.67 -6.34 -6.67
N LEU A 64 13.09 -7.48 -6.11
CA LEU A 64 12.56 -8.02 -4.86
C LEU A 64 12.85 -7.11 -3.66
N ARG A 65 14.06 -6.55 -3.59
CA ARG A 65 14.41 -5.58 -2.55
C ARG A 65 13.52 -4.34 -2.64
N ARG A 66 13.37 -3.77 -3.84
CA ARG A 66 12.48 -2.62 -4.09
C ARG A 66 11.05 -2.93 -3.64
N ALA A 67 10.52 -4.10 -3.99
CA ALA A 67 9.18 -4.52 -3.59
C ALA A 67 9.01 -4.56 -2.06
N ARG A 68 10.00 -5.11 -1.37
CA ARG A 68 9.98 -5.22 0.10
C ARG A 68 10.02 -3.85 0.75
N GLU A 69 10.95 -2.99 0.35
CA GLU A 69 11.13 -1.65 0.93
C GLU A 69 9.86 -0.80 0.78
N VAL A 70 9.29 -0.76 -0.43
CA VAL A 70 8.07 -0.02 -0.71
C VAL A 70 6.88 -0.52 0.12
N TYR A 71 6.72 -1.84 0.21
CA TYR A 71 5.65 -2.44 1.00
C TYR A 71 5.83 -2.16 2.50
N ASP A 72 7.01 -2.40 3.05
CA ASP A 72 7.29 -2.27 4.49
C ASP A 72 7.10 -0.82 4.96
N GLU A 73 7.58 0.16 4.19
CA GLU A 73 7.39 1.57 4.50
C GLU A 73 5.90 1.95 4.52
N ALA A 74 5.14 1.50 3.51
CA ALA A 74 3.71 1.81 3.40
C ALA A 74 2.90 1.17 4.54
N VAL A 75 3.22 -0.07 4.89
CA VAL A 75 2.59 -0.77 6.02
C VAL A 75 2.95 -0.14 7.35
N GLN A 76 4.21 0.27 7.55
CA GLN A 76 4.63 0.97 8.76
C GLN A 76 3.83 2.25 8.97
N ARG A 77 3.71 3.10 7.94
CA ARG A 77 2.92 4.34 7.99
C ARG A 77 1.46 4.09 8.35
N TYR A 78 0.87 3.04 7.77
CA TYR A 78 -0.49 2.63 8.09
C TYR A 78 -0.62 2.15 9.55
N ASN A 79 0.32 1.33 10.03
CA ASN A 79 0.28 0.82 11.40
C ASN A 79 0.44 1.95 12.42
N GLU A 80 1.34 2.90 12.18
CA GLU A 80 1.48 4.10 13.02
C GLU A 80 0.18 4.91 13.09
N PHE A 81 -0.54 5.02 11.96
CA PHE A 81 -1.85 5.65 11.90
C PHE A 81 -2.90 4.89 12.72
N VAL A 82 -2.98 3.56 12.58
CA VAL A 82 -3.89 2.71 13.37
C VAL A 82 -3.62 2.82 14.86
N SER A 83 -2.35 2.83 15.29
CA SER A 83 -2.00 3.03 16.70
C SER A 83 -2.42 4.41 17.23
N ARG A 84 -2.61 5.42 16.38
CA ARG A 84 -3.20 6.70 16.80
C ARG A 84 -4.72 6.59 17.02
N LEU A 85 -5.42 5.81 16.20
CA LEU A 85 -6.85 5.53 16.41
C LEU A 85 -7.08 4.77 17.73
N GLU A 86 -6.26 3.76 18.00
CA GLU A 86 -6.32 2.99 19.25
C GLU A 86 -6.04 3.86 20.48
N ARG A 87 -5.02 4.72 20.41
CA ARG A 87 -4.72 5.68 21.48
C ARG A 87 -5.89 6.62 21.76
N LEU A 88 -6.59 7.09 20.72
CA LEU A 88 -7.77 7.92 20.90
C LEU A 88 -8.92 7.14 21.57
N ARG A 89 -9.12 5.87 21.21
CA ARG A 89 -10.10 4.99 21.89
C ARG A 89 -9.77 4.80 23.37
N GLU A 90 -8.51 4.57 23.71
CA GLU A 90 -8.08 4.43 25.11
C GLU A 90 -8.18 5.75 25.88
N ARG A 91 -7.99 6.89 25.21
CA ARG A 91 -8.23 8.22 25.78
C ARG A 91 -9.71 8.44 26.09
N ASP A 92 -10.62 8.08 25.18
CA ASP A 92 -12.07 8.11 25.43
C ASP A 92 -12.45 7.20 26.61
N ARG A 93 -11.94 5.97 26.65
CA ARG A 93 -12.09 5.06 27.79
C ARG A 93 -11.60 5.66 29.10
N SER A 94 -10.44 6.32 29.08
CA SER A 94 -9.86 6.98 30.26
C SER A 94 -10.75 8.12 30.76
N VAL A 95 -11.31 8.93 29.85
CA VAL A 95 -12.28 9.99 30.18
C VAL A 95 -13.50 9.39 30.86
N GLN A 96 -14.10 8.35 30.28
CA GLN A 96 -15.27 7.68 30.86
C GLN A 96 -14.97 7.05 32.22
N SER A 97 -13.83 6.36 32.36
CA SER A 97 -13.40 5.73 33.61
C SER A 97 -13.16 6.77 34.71
N ALA A 98 -12.46 7.86 34.40
CA ALA A 98 -12.22 8.96 35.33
C ALA A 98 -13.54 9.63 35.75
N TYR A 99 -14.45 9.85 34.79
CA TYR A 99 -15.78 10.37 35.09
C TYR A 99 -16.53 9.45 36.06
N MET A 100 -16.47 8.12 35.90
CA MET A 100 -17.18 7.20 36.78
C MET A 100 -16.53 7.02 38.16
N LYS A 101 -15.20 6.97 38.23
CA LYS A 101 -14.45 6.79 39.49
C LYS A 101 -14.42 8.03 40.37
N SER A 102 -14.60 9.22 39.81
CA SER A 102 -14.64 10.43 40.60
C SER A 102 -15.79 10.37 41.60
N GLU A 103 -15.53 10.75 42.85
CA GLU A 103 -16.59 10.90 43.83
C GLU A 103 -17.54 12.04 43.45
N GLU A 104 -17.12 13.08 42.74
CA GLU A 104 -17.95 14.23 42.40
C GLU A 104 -18.87 13.98 41.19
N VAL A 105 -20.10 14.49 41.22
CA VAL A 105 -20.96 14.50 40.02
C VAL A 105 -20.66 15.75 39.23
N PHE A 106 -19.76 15.65 38.25
CA PHE A 106 -19.52 16.75 37.33
C PHE A 106 -20.74 16.99 36.45
N ARG A 107 -21.01 18.26 36.16
CA ARG A 107 -22.00 18.63 35.15
C ARG A 107 -21.51 18.17 33.78
N LEU A 108 -22.42 17.72 32.91
CA LEU A 108 -22.07 17.31 31.55
C LEU A 108 -21.35 18.41 30.77
N ALA A 109 -21.65 19.69 31.02
CA ALA A 109 -20.91 20.82 30.45
C ALA A 109 -19.38 20.77 30.68
N VAL A 110 -18.91 20.20 31.80
CA VAL A 110 -17.47 20.02 32.07
C VAL A 110 -16.91 18.88 31.22
N VAL A 111 -17.68 17.79 31.09
CA VAL A 111 -17.32 16.62 30.27
C VAL A 111 -17.31 16.96 28.78
N LYS A 112 -18.18 17.88 28.32
CA LYS A 112 -18.22 18.35 26.93
C LYS A 112 -16.88 18.91 26.46
N ARG A 113 -16.11 19.59 27.31
CA ARG A 113 -14.76 20.05 26.95
C ARG A 113 -13.84 18.89 26.54
N LYS A 114 -13.94 17.74 27.24
CA LYS A 114 -13.20 16.54 26.86
C LYS A 114 -13.76 15.89 25.60
N LEU A 115 -15.07 15.92 25.39
CA LEU A 115 -15.68 15.48 24.12
C LEU A 115 -15.20 16.34 22.94
N ASP A 116 -15.10 17.64 23.11
CA ASP A 116 -14.60 18.57 22.09
C ASP A 116 -13.13 18.30 21.77
N GLU A 117 -12.29 18.05 22.78
CA GLU A 117 -10.90 17.58 22.58
C GLU A 117 -10.86 16.28 21.76
N LEU A 118 -11.66 15.27 22.13
CA LEU A 118 -11.72 13.99 21.41
C LEU A 118 -12.21 14.19 19.97
N ASN A 119 -13.20 15.06 19.74
CA ASN A 119 -13.70 15.38 18.40
C ASN A 119 -12.66 16.11 17.56
N ALA A 120 -11.90 17.04 18.14
CA ALA A 120 -10.80 17.71 17.46
C ALA A 120 -9.70 16.69 17.05
N GLU A 121 -9.38 15.74 17.94
CA GLU A 121 -8.46 14.64 17.64
C GLU A 121 -8.99 13.73 16.51
N ARG A 122 -10.30 13.42 16.49
CA ARG A 122 -10.95 12.70 15.37
C ARG A 122 -10.79 13.45 14.05
N SER A 123 -11.07 14.75 14.03
CA SER A 123 -10.90 15.58 12.83
C SER A 123 -9.44 15.63 12.35
N ALA A 124 -8.48 15.68 13.27
CA ALA A 124 -7.06 15.61 12.95
C ALA A 124 -6.67 14.24 12.36
N LEU A 125 -7.25 13.14 12.85
CA LEU A 125 -7.06 11.80 12.30
C LEU A 125 -7.65 11.66 10.90
N LEU A 126 -8.85 12.20 10.66
CA LEU A 126 -9.44 12.22 9.31
C LEU A 126 -8.56 12.98 8.32
N THR A 127 -7.99 14.10 8.73
CA THR A 127 -7.04 14.87 7.91
C THR A 127 -5.76 14.08 7.65
N ALA A 128 -5.23 13.40 8.67
CA ALA A 128 -4.01 12.60 8.56
C ALA A 128 -4.19 11.30 7.75
N ALA A 129 -5.43 10.82 7.56
CA ALA A 129 -5.72 9.61 6.78
C ALA A 129 -5.37 9.79 5.29
N GLY A 130 -5.61 10.99 4.73
CA GLY A 130 -5.38 11.27 3.31
C GLY A 130 -3.93 11.02 2.86
N PRO A 131 -2.91 11.59 3.51
CA PRO A 131 -1.51 11.29 3.21
C PRO A 131 -1.13 9.81 3.31
N VAL A 132 -1.72 9.08 4.28
CA VAL A 132 -1.46 7.64 4.44
C VAL A 132 -2.12 6.86 3.29
N GLU A 133 -3.35 7.19 2.91
CA GLU A 133 -4.04 6.60 1.75
C GLU A 133 -3.24 6.85 0.46
N GLN A 134 -2.72 8.06 0.28
CA GLN A 134 -1.89 8.40 -0.87
C GLN A 134 -0.60 7.55 -0.89
N ARG A 135 0.09 7.40 0.25
CA ARG A 135 1.30 6.57 0.32
C ARG A 135 1.01 5.10 -0.02
N LEU A 136 -0.09 4.54 0.49
CA LEU A 136 -0.52 3.18 0.16
C LEU A 136 -0.85 3.04 -1.33
N THR A 137 -1.56 4.01 -1.91
CA THR A 137 -1.91 4.02 -3.33
C THR A 137 -0.67 4.10 -4.21
N GLN A 138 0.30 4.93 -3.84
CA GLN A 138 1.59 5.00 -4.53
C GLN A 138 2.35 3.67 -4.43
N ALA A 139 2.40 3.06 -3.23
CA ALA A 139 3.04 1.77 -3.04
C ALA A 139 2.38 0.65 -3.87
N ILE A 140 1.05 0.69 -4.07
CA ILE A 140 0.37 -0.22 -5.00
C ILE A 140 0.90 -0.03 -6.42
N ALA A 141 0.96 1.19 -6.93
CA ALA A 141 1.46 1.47 -8.28
C ALA A 141 2.94 1.06 -8.45
N ASP A 142 3.78 1.33 -7.44
CA ASP A 142 5.18 0.94 -7.42
C ASP A 142 5.34 -0.59 -7.45
N LEU A 143 4.51 -1.33 -6.69
CA LEU A 143 4.50 -2.79 -6.70
C LEU A 143 3.95 -3.37 -8.01
N GLU A 144 2.95 -2.73 -8.63
CA GLU A 144 2.46 -3.10 -9.95
C GLU A 144 3.57 -2.95 -11.00
N SER A 145 4.38 -1.89 -10.91
CA SER A 145 5.58 -1.75 -11.74
C SER A 145 6.59 -2.87 -11.50
N VAL A 146 6.83 -3.27 -10.25
CA VAL A 146 7.70 -4.42 -9.95
C VAL A 146 7.14 -5.73 -10.52
N VAL A 147 5.82 -5.93 -10.48
CA VAL A 147 5.19 -7.09 -11.12
C VAL A 147 5.46 -7.09 -12.62
N SER A 148 5.37 -5.93 -13.29
CA SER A 148 5.72 -5.83 -14.71
C SER A 148 7.20 -6.14 -14.98
N ASP A 149 8.12 -5.65 -14.15
CA ASP A 149 9.55 -5.98 -14.25
C ASP A 149 9.78 -7.51 -14.11
N LEU A 150 9.11 -8.15 -13.16
CA LEU A 150 9.16 -9.60 -12.95
C LEU A 150 8.53 -10.40 -14.09
N GLU A 151 7.43 -9.93 -14.67
CA GLU A 151 6.80 -10.55 -15.83
C GLU A 151 7.69 -10.50 -17.07
N GLN A 152 8.43 -9.41 -17.26
CA GLN A 152 9.42 -9.29 -18.32
C GLN A 152 10.57 -10.29 -18.12
N MET A 153 11.16 -10.33 -16.91
CA MET A 153 12.22 -11.31 -16.59
C MET A 153 11.74 -12.76 -16.77
N LEU A 154 10.49 -13.06 -16.39
CA LEU A 154 9.90 -14.38 -16.64
C LEU A 154 9.78 -14.69 -18.13
N PHE A 155 9.35 -13.71 -18.94
CA PHE A 155 9.23 -13.89 -20.37
C PHE A 155 10.59 -14.16 -21.02
N ASP A 156 11.61 -13.39 -20.66
CA ASP A 156 12.97 -13.57 -21.17
C ASP A 156 13.50 -14.97 -20.83
N ARG A 157 13.28 -15.44 -19.59
CA ARG A 157 13.66 -16.80 -19.17
C ARG A 157 12.87 -17.92 -19.86
N LEU A 158 11.62 -17.68 -20.22
CA LEU A 158 10.85 -18.64 -21.01
C LEU A 158 11.35 -18.71 -22.46
N VAL A 159 11.83 -17.61 -23.02
CA VAL A 159 12.48 -17.60 -24.33
C VAL A 159 13.77 -18.41 -24.28
N ASP A 160 14.63 -18.19 -23.27
CA ASP A 160 15.86 -18.96 -23.08
C ASP A 160 15.58 -20.47 -22.99
N LEU A 161 14.53 -20.86 -22.25
CA LEU A 161 14.11 -22.25 -22.12
C LEU A 161 13.66 -22.86 -23.46
N GLU A 162 12.92 -22.10 -24.27
CA GLU A 162 12.49 -22.52 -25.60
C GLU A 162 13.68 -22.67 -26.55
N GLU A 163 14.66 -21.76 -26.49
CA GLU A 163 15.89 -21.84 -27.28
C GLU A 163 16.70 -23.11 -26.92
N LEU A 164 16.86 -23.41 -25.63
CA LEU A 164 17.54 -24.63 -25.16
C LEU A 164 16.81 -25.90 -25.65
N ASN A 165 15.47 -25.90 -25.64
CA ASN A 165 14.68 -27.02 -26.15
C ASN A 165 14.78 -27.18 -27.67
N ALA A 166 14.81 -26.08 -28.42
CA ALA A 166 15.00 -26.09 -29.87
C ALA A 166 16.39 -26.64 -30.24
N MET A 167 17.44 -26.22 -29.52
CA MET A 167 18.80 -26.74 -29.69
C MET A 167 18.86 -28.26 -29.47
N ARG A 168 18.24 -28.75 -28.39
CA ARG A 168 18.10 -30.18 -28.09
C ARG A 168 17.39 -30.93 -29.21
N GLY A 169 16.29 -30.39 -29.73
CA GLY A 169 15.52 -30.96 -30.84
C GLY A 169 16.29 -31.01 -32.17
N SER A 170 17.21 -30.07 -32.37
CA SER A 170 18.08 -30.00 -33.56
C SER A 170 19.34 -30.89 -33.49
N GLY A 171 19.56 -31.59 -32.37
CA GLY A 171 20.70 -32.48 -32.17
C GLY A 171 21.96 -31.79 -31.65
N VAL A 172 21.87 -30.52 -31.25
CA VAL A 172 22.94 -29.83 -30.50
C VAL A 172 22.97 -30.38 -29.08
N ALA A 173 24.16 -30.66 -28.56
CA ALA A 173 24.33 -31.12 -27.19
C ALA A 173 23.96 -29.99 -26.21
N VAL A 174 22.89 -30.17 -25.46
CA VAL A 174 22.43 -29.27 -24.39
C VAL A 174 22.51 -30.02 -23.08
N ASN A 175 23.09 -29.43 -22.04
CA ASN A 175 23.13 -30.06 -20.73
C ASN A 175 21.74 -30.04 -20.10
N ASP A 176 21.31 -31.18 -19.56
CA ASP A 176 20.05 -31.27 -18.80
C ASP A 176 20.06 -30.41 -17.52
N SER A 177 21.23 -30.09 -16.99
CA SER A 177 21.39 -29.18 -15.84
C SER A 177 20.90 -27.77 -16.17
N ASP A 178 21.25 -27.26 -17.35
CA ASP A 178 21.06 -25.86 -17.70
C ASP A 178 19.56 -25.59 -17.94
N VAL A 179 18.87 -26.55 -18.58
CA VAL A 179 17.40 -26.52 -18.71
C VAL A 179 16.72 -26.50 -17.34
N ARG A 180 17.16 -27.36 -16.40
CA ARG A 180 16.58 -27.40 -15.05
C ARG A 180 16.80 -26.09 -14.28
N ILE A 181 17.97 -25.48 -14.40
CA ILE A 181 18.27 -24.19 -13.76
C ILE A 181 17.30 -23.12 -14.26
N VAL A 182 17.11 -23.00 -15.58
CA VAL A 182 16.17 -22.02 -16.16
C VAL A 182 14.71 -22.32 -15.76
N GLU A 183 14.31 -23.59 -15.68
CA GLU A 183 13.00 -23.99 -15.17
C GLU A 183 12.79 -23.56 -13.70
N GLU A 184 13.80 -23.75 -12.86
CA GLU A 184 13.78 -23.35 -11.45
C GLU A 184 13.69 -21.82 -11.31
N GLU A 185 14.42 -21.06 -12.12
CA GLU A 185 14.34 -19.60 -12.16
C GLU A 185 12.95 -19.11 -12.58
N CYS A 186 12.36 -19.71 -13.63
CA CYS A 186 10.99 -19.39 -14.05
C CYS A 186 9.99 -19.61 -12.89
N ASN A 187 10.13 -20.72 -12.17
CA ASN A 187 9.26 -21.05 -11.04
C ASN A 187 9.46 -20.10 -9.85
N ARG A 188 10.70 -19.69 -9.58
CA ARG A 188 11.03 -18.67 -8.60
C ARG A 188 10.37 -17.33 -8.94
N ILE A 189 10.52 -16.85 -10.17
CA ILE A 189 9.93 -15.57 -10.61
C ILE A 189 8.40 -15.62 -10.52
N ARG A 190 7.75 -16.71 -10.98
CA ARG A 190 6.29 -16.90 -10.83
C ARG A 190 5.83 -16.80 -9.37
N SER A 191 6.59 -17.40 -8.46
CA SER A 191 6.28 -17.37 -7.03
C SER A 191 6.37 -15.95 -6.46
N GLU A 192 7.38 -15.18 -6.88
CA GLU A 192 7.55 -13.79 -6.44
C GLU A 192 6.53 -12.83 -7.05
N ILE A 193 6.08 -13.06 -8.29
CA ILE A 193 4.92 -12.35 -8.87
C ILE A 193 3.69 -12.58 -8.01
N ALA A 194 3.40 -13.83 -7.65
CA ALA A 194 2.23 -14.17 -6.83
C ALA A 194 2.30 -13.50 -5.44
N ARG A 195 3.47 -13.51 -4.80
CA ARG A 195 3.71 -12.83 -3.51
C ARG A 195 3.51 -11.32 -3.61
N THR A 196 4.03 -10.70 -4.66
CA THR A 196 3.91 -9.25 -4.88
C THR A 196 2.46 -8.84 -5.14
N ARG A 197 1.70 -9.64 -5.91
CA ARG A 197 0.26 -9.45 -6.10
C ARG A 197 -0.52 -9.58 -4.79
N SER A 198 -0.18 -10.55 -3.93
CA SER A 198 -0.79 -10.68 -2.60
C SER A 198 -0.56 -9.43 -1.74
N ARG A 199 0.66 -8.87 -1.77
CA ARG A 199 0.96 -7.60 -1.09
C ARG A 199 0.12 -6.44 -1.62
N ILE A 200 -0.05 -6.32 -2.93
CA ILE A 200 -0.93 -5.32 -3.55
C ILE A 200 -2.36 -5.45 -3.00
N ASP A 201 -2.91 -6.66 -2.95
CA ASP A 201 -4.27 -6.89 -2.44
C ASP A 201 -4.42 -6.54 -0.95
N GLU A 202 -3.38 -6.78 -0.14
CA GLU A 202 -3.35 -6.34 1.26
C GLU A 202 -3.36 -4.81 1.38
N LEU A 203 -2.56 -4.11 0.57
CA LEU A 203 -2.54 -2.64 0.56
C LEU A 203 -3.89 -2.07 0.10
N ARG A 204 -4.55 -2.69 -0.90
CA ARG A 204 -5.89 -2.29 -1.36
C ARG A 204 -6.93 -2.40 -0.24
N LYS A 205 -6.88 -3.46 0.58
CA LYS A 205 -7.75 -3.59 1.76
C LYS A 205 -7.51 -2.47 2.77
N LYS A 206 -6.24 -2.10 3.02
CA LYS A 206 -5.89 -1.00 3.92
C LYS A 206 -6.38 0.36 3.40
N VAL A 207 -6.29 0.60 2.09
CA VAL A 207 -6.86 1.78 1.43
C VAL A 207 -8.37 1.85 1.66
N GLU A 208 -9.09 0.74 1.49
CA GLU A 208 -10.54 0.71 1.71
C GLU A 208 -10.92 1.02 3.16
N VAL A 209 -10.13 0.53 4.13
CA VAL A 209 -10.31 0.90 5.54
C VAL A 209 -10.19 2.42 5.73
N LEU A 210 -9.18 3.07 5.16
CA LEU A 210 -9.00 4.52 5.25
C LEU A 210 -10.14 5.30 4.56
N ARG A 211 -10.62 4.84 3.40
CA ARG A 211 -11.77 5.44 2.70
C ARG A 211 -13.06 5.33 3.48
N SER A 212 -13.24 4.24 4.21
CA SER A 212 -14.40 4.03 5.08
C SER A 212 -14.35 4.87 6.37
N LEU A 213 -13.16 5.38 6.73
CA LEU A 213 -12.89 6.02 8.02
C LEU A 213 -13.84 7.17 8.37
N PRO A 214 -14.21 8.11 7.46
CA PRO A 214 -15.15 9.18 7.81
C PRO A 214 -16.49 8.68 8.35
N ARG A 215 -16.94 7.50 7.91
CA ARG A 215 -18.19 6.87 8.34
C ARG A 215 -18.02 6.01 9.60
N THR A 216 -16.82 5.48 9.82
CA THR A 216 -16.55 4.52 10.89
C THR A 216 -15.80 5.10 12.08
N ILE A 217 -15.24 6.32 11.97
CA ILE A 217 -14.31 6.89 12.96
C ILE A 217 -14.88 6.89 14.38
N TYR A 218 -16.14 7.30 14.57
CA TYR A 218 -16.78 7.27 15.87
C TYR A 218 -16.92 5.85 16.41
N LYS A 219 -17.35 4.90 15.56
CA LYS A 219 -17.48 3.49 15.96
C LYS A 219 -16.16 2.88 16.44
N ILE A 220 -15.04 3.22 15.79
CA ILE A 220 -13.73 2.63 16.12
C ILE A 220 -12.98 3.38 17.22
N THR A 221 -13.30 4.66 17.47
CA THR A 221 -12.61 5.50 18.48
C THR A 221 -13.44 5.75 19.72
N THR A 222 -14.71 5.36 19.77
CA THR A 222 -15.54 5.46 20.97
C THR A 222 -15.48 4.14 21.75
N HIS A 223 -15.38 4.25 23.08
CA HIS A 223 -15.42 3.10 23.97
C HIS A 223 -16.84 2.88 24.51
N SER A 224 -17.57 1.88 23.99
CA SER A 224 -18.97 1.65 24.38
C SER A 224 -19.14 0.70 25.56
N GLU A 225 -18.18 -0.20 25.81
CA GLU A 225 -18.29 -1.32 26.75
C GLU A 225 -18.69 -0.90 28.17
N LEU A 226 -18.06 0.17 28.70
CA LEU A 226 -18.37 0.68 30.04
C LEU A 226 -19.80 1.21 30.14
N ALA A 227 -20.24 2.00 29.16
CA ALA A 227 -21.60 2.51 29.12
C ALA A 227 -22.63 1.38 28.97
N GLU A 228 -22.36 0.39 28.12
CA GLU A 228 -23.21 -0.81 27.96
C GLU A 228 -23.33 -1.61 29.27
N GLU A 229 -22.27 -1.70 30.05
CA GLU A 229 -22.31 -2.33 31.37
C GLU A 229 -23.24 -1.58 32.33
N TYR A 230 -23.06 -0.26 32.46
CA TYR A 230 -23.91 0.56 33.34
C TYR A 230 -25.35 0.65 32.87
N TYR A 231 -25.59 0.64 31.55
CA TYR A 231 -26.94 0.58 30.99
C TYR A 231 -27.65 -0.72 31.40
N ARG A 232 -26.96 -1.87 31.29
CA ARG A 232 -27.48 -3.16 31.75
C ARG A 232 -27.81 -3.13 33.24
N GLN A 233 -26.95 -2.55 34.06
CA GLN A 233 -27.20 -2.41 35.50
C GLN A 233 -28.45 -1.56 35.80
N LEU A 234 -28.66 -0.44 35.10
CA LEU A 234 -29.88 0.36 35.23
C LEU A 234 -31.12 -0.43 34.86
N LYS A 235 -31.08 -1.16 33.74
CA LYS A 235 -32.19 -1.99 33.28
C LYS A 235 -32.54 -3.10 34.28
N SER A 236 -31.57 -3.62 35.02
CA SER A 236 -31.79 -4.65 36.04
C SER A 236 -32.39 -4.10 37.35
N GLN A 237 -32.50 -2.77 37.53
CA GLN A 237 -33.11 -2.21 38.74
C GLN A 237 -34.62 -2.40 38.75
N ARG A 238 -35.15 -2.99 39.83
CA ARG A 238 -36.56 -3.39 39.98
C ARG A 238 -37.58 -2.23 39.77
N ASN A 239 -37.14 -0.99 39.93
CA ASN A 239 -38.01 0.20 39.89
C ASN A 239 -37.84 1.02 38.60
N ILE A 240 -37.07 0.54 37.62
CA ILE A 240 -36.84 1.25 36.36
C ILE A 240 -37.61 0.57 35.23
N ASP A 241 -38.53 1.30 34.63
CA ASP A 241 -39.19 0.94 33.38
C ASP A 241 -38.23 1.19 32.22
N GLU A 242 -37.99 0.17 31.38
CA GLU A 242 -37.05 0.22 30.26
C GLU A 242 -37.42 1.30 29.24
N ALA A 243 -38.71 1.48 28.93
CA ALA A 243 -39.13 2.50 27.98
C ALA A 243 -38.83 3.92 28.50
N LYS A 244 -39.03 4.14 29.80
CA LYS A 244 -38.71 5.41 30.46
C LYS A 244 -37.20 5.63 30.60
N LEU A 245 -36.43 4.56 30.80
CA LEU A 245 -34.97 4.61 30.82
C LEU A 245 -34.43 5.08 29.46
N GLU A 246 -34.89 4.48 28.37
CA GLU A 246 -34.52 4.90 27.01
C GLU A 246 -34.92 6.35 26.72
N GLU A 247 -36.13 6.75 27.11
CA GLU A 247 -36.62 8.12 26.94
C GLU A 247 -35.73 9.12 27.70
N HIS A 248 -35.37 8.82 28.95
CA HIS A 248 -34.45 9.67 29.73
C HIS A 248 -33.07 9.77 29.10
N VAL A 249 -32.50 8.67 28.60
CA VAL A 249 -31.20 8.69 27.91
C VAL A 249 -31.29 9.54 26.65
N LYS A 250 -32.32 9.33 25.81
CA LYS A 250 -32.55 10.12 24.59
C LYS A 250 -32.73 11.61 24.91
N LYS A 251 -33.47 11.94 25.97
CA LYS A 251 -33.66 13.32 26.43
C LYS A 251 -32.34 13.96 26.83
N ILE A 252 -31.51 13.27 27.61
CA ILE A 252 -30.17 13.75 28.00
C ILE A 252 -29.30 13.97 26.76
N MET A 253 -29.28 13.02 25.81
CA MET A 253 -28.51 13.17 24.57
C MET A 253 -28.92 14.42 23.77
N GLN A 254 -30.22 14.70 23.69
CA GLN A 254 -30.75 15.85 22.95
C GLN A 254 -30.51 17.18 23.67
N GLU A 255 -30.85 17.27 24.96
CA GLU A 255 -30.71 18.49 25.76
C GLU A 255 -29.25 18.87 25.97
N GLU A 256 -28.40 17.87 26.22
CA GLU A 256 -26.99 18.09 26.51
C GLU A 256 -26.10 17.92 25.27
N GLN A 257 -26.63 17.50 24.13
CA GLN A 257 -25.85 17.28 22.90
C GLN A 257 -24.62 16.38 23.13
N VAL A 258 -24.80 15.29 23.88
CA VAL A 258 -23.74 14.31 24.19
C VAL A 258 -24.02 12.96 23.55
N PRO A 259 -22.99 12.17 23.23
CA PRO A 259 -23.16 10.80 22.75
C PRO A 259 -23.87 9.91 23.77
N TRP A 260 -24.43 8.80 23.28
CA TRP A 260 -25.18 7.85 24.09
C TRP A 260 -24.38 7.34 25.30
N GLU A 261 -23.10 7.03 25.09
CA GLU A 261 -22.21 6.51 26.12
C GLU A 261 -22.19 7.46 27.33
N TYR A 262 -21.99 8.75 27.07
CA TYR A 262 -21.90 9.77 28.10
C TYR A 262 -23.25 10.10 28.76
N ALA A 263 -24.35 10.00 28.01
CA ALA A 263 -25.70 10.14 28.56
C ALA A 263 -26.02 9.03 29.57
N VAL A 264 -25.67 7.78 29.25
CA VAL A 264 -25.84 6.63 30.15
C VAL A 264 -25.01 6.79 31.41
N LEU A 265 -23.71 7.09 31.27
CA LEU A 265 -22.82 7.27 32.42
C LEU A 265 -23.31 8.39 33.34
N TYR A 266 -23.76 9.51 32.76
CA TYR A 266 -24.33 10.61 33.53
C TYR A 266 -25.59 10.21 34.29
N LEU A 267 -26.54 9.53 33.62
CA LEU A 267 -27.77 9.08 34.24
C LEU A 267 -27.49 8.11 35.39
N TYR A 268 -26.63 7.12 35.17
CA TYR A 268 -26.23 6.14 36.18
C TYR A 268 -25.67 6.85 37.42
N LYS A 269 -24.67 7.72 37.22
CA LYS A 269 -24.00 8.40 38.33
C LYS A 269 -24.95 9.30 39.13
N ARG A 270 -25.88 9.97 38.44
CA ARG A 270 -26.90 10.82 39.07
C ARG A 270 -27.90 10.01 39.90
N LEU A 271 -28.26 8.80 39.47
CA LEU A 271 -29.18 7.94 40.20
C LEU A 271 -28.52 7.31 41.44
N MET A 272 -27.31 6.77 41.32
CA MET A 272 -26.62 6.13 42.45
C MET A 272 -26.31 7.12 43.59
N LYS A 273 -25.90 8.35 43.26
CA LYS A 273 -25.72 9.43 44.24
C LYS A 273 -26.99 9.86 44.97
N ARG A 274 -28.17 9.67 44.35
CA ARG A 274 -29.46 9.95 45.01
C ARG A 274 -29.85 8.83 45.97
N VAL A 275 -29.40 7.60 45.73
CA VAL A 275 -29.62 6.46 46.62
C VAL A 275 -28.75 6.55 47.87
N GLU A 276 -27.53 7.10 47.77
CA GLU A 276 -26.58 7.26 48.90
C GLU A 276 -26.88 8.44 49.83
N ARG A 277 -27.81 9.35 49.48
CA ARG A 277 -28.29 10.41 50.38
C ARG A 277 -29.63 9.97 50.98
N PRO A 278 -29.66 9.29 52.13
CA PRO A 278 -30.91 9.11 52.85
C PRO A 278 -31.44 10.49 53.27
N GLN A 279 -32.74 10.70 53.08
CA GLN A 279 -33.48 11.86 53.61
C GLN A 279 -33.48 11.84 55.14
#